data_AF-A0A1Y2C2V1-F1
#
_entry.id   AF-A0A1Y2C2V1-F1
#
_cell.length_a   1.000
_cell.length_b   1.000
_cell.length_c   1.000
_cell.angle_alpha   90.00
_cell.angle_beta   90.00
_cell.angle_gamma   90.00
#
_symmetry.space_group_name_H-M   'P 1'
#
loop_
_entity.id
_entity.type
_entity.pdbx_description
1 polymer ?
#
loop_
_entity_poly.entity_id
_entity_poly.type
_entity_poly.pdbx_seq_one_letter_code
_entity_poly.pdbx_strand_id
1 'polypeptide(L)'
;MYPFEKGPLSPRFRGEHALRRYPTGEERCISCKLCEAICPAQAITIESEPREDGARRTTRYDIDMTKCIYCGMCQEACPVDAIVEGPNFEYATETHEELMYNKEKLLANGDKWEPEIARNLKADHLYR
;
A
#
# COMPACT_ATOMS: atom_id res chain seq x y z
N MET A 1 -0.14 -29.64 -5.89
CA MET A 1 0.20 -29.00 -7.19
C MET A 1 -0.61 -27.71 -7.35
N TYR A 2 -0.01 -26.64 -7.88
CA TYR A 2 -0.67 -25.34 -8.10
C TYR A 2 -1.95 -25.52 -8.93
N PRO A 3 -3.09 -24.88 -8.58
CA PRO A 3 -3.29 -23.82 -7.58
C PRO A 3 -3.65 -24.28 -6.16
N PHE A 4 -3.79 -25.59 -5.92
CA PHE A 4 -4.28 -26.13 -4.64
C PHE A 4 -3.25 -26.10 -3.51
N GLU A 5 -1.96 -26.03 -3.86
CA GLU A 5 -0.85 -25.88 -2.95
C GLU A 5 0.00 -24.70 -3.42
N LYS A 6 0.24 -23.73 -2.53
CA LYS A 6 1.05 -22.54 -2.81
C LYS A 6 2.43 -22.67 -2.17
N GLY A 7 3.43 -22.04 -2.79
CA GLY A 7 4.77 -21.97 -2.21
C GLY A 7 4.76 -21.20 -0.88
N PRO A 8 5.64 -21.54 0.07
CA PRO A 8 5.76 -20.78 1.31
C PRO A 8 6.28 -19.36 1.03
N LEU A 9 5.66 -18.35 1.64
CA LEU A 9 6.08 -16.96 1.55
C LEU A 9 6.59 -16.46 2.91
N SER A 10 7.62 -15.62 2.87
CA SER A 10 8.10 -14.94 4.09
C SER A 10 7.16 -13.80 4.48
N PRO A 11 7.07 -13.42 5.77
CA PRO A 11 6.33 -12.22 6.20
C PRO A 11 6.84 -10.90 5.60
N ARG A 12 8.06 -10.91 5.02
CA ARG A 12 8.69 -9.75 4.34
C ARG A 12 8.43 -9.70 2.85
N PHE A 13 7.60 -10.61 2.33
CA PHE A 13 7.25 -10.63 0.93
C PHE A 13 6.63 -9.28 0.50
N ARG A 14 6.98 -8.84 -0.70
CA ARG A 14 6.54 -7.57 -1.30
C ARG A 14 5.59 -7.84 -2.45
N GLY A 15 4.32 -7.48 -2.28
CA GLY A 15 3.27 -7.73 -3.26
C GLY A 15 2.41 -6.49 -3.54
N GLU A 16 1.11 -6.70 -3.73
CA GLU A 16 0.13 -5.67 -4.05
C GLU A 16 0.10 -4.58 -2.97
N HIS A 17 0.07 -3.33 -3.39
CA HIS A 17 0.06 -2.19 -2.49
C HIS A 17 -1.31 -2.03 -1.79
N ALA A 18 -1.27 -1.62 -0.52
CA ALA A 18 -2.45 -1.40 0.29
C ALA A 18 -2.31 -0.17 1.19
N LEU A 19 -3.36 0.65 1.24
CA LEU A 19 -3.48 1.74 2.20
C LEU A 19 -4.24 1.26 3.43
N ARG A 20 -3.66 1.46 4.60
CA ARG A 20 -4.19 0.95 5.87
C ARG A 20 -4.94 2.01 6.66
N ARG A 21 -5.79 1.52 7.56
CA ARG A 21 -6.53 2.31 8.54
C ARG A 21 -6.00 2.07 9.95
N TYR A 22 -6.29 3.01 10.84
CA TYR A 22 -6.20 2.81 12.27
C TYR A 22 -7.32 1.88 12.74
N PRO A 23 -7.18 1.26 13.93
CA PRO A 23 -8.26 0.45 14.53
C PRO A 23 -9.59 1.22 14.72
N THR A 24 -9.53 2.56 14.74
CA THR A 24 -10.70 3.46 14.79
C THR A 24 -11.44 3.57 13.44
N GLY A 25 -10.89 3.02 12.35
CA GLY A 25 -11.42 3.13 10.99
C GLY A 25 -10.90 4.34 10.20
N GLU A 26 -10.16 5.24 10.84
CA GLU A 26 -9.56 6.39 10.17
C GLU A 26 -8.36 6.00 9.31
N GLU A 27 -8.18 6.62 8.14
CA GLU A 27 -7.01 6.36 7.30
C GLU A 27 -5.70 6.80 7.97
N ARG A 28 -4.65 6.00 7.83
CA ARG A 28 -3.33 6.33 8.41
C ARG A 28 -2.62 7.45 7.68
N CYS A 29 -2.88 7.61 6.39
CA CYS A 29 -2.15 8.56 5.55
C CYS A 29 -2.35 10.01 6.00
N ILE A 30 -1.25 10.71 6.26
CA ILE A 30 -1.22 12.12 6.70
C ILE A 30 -0.73 13.07 5.60
N SER A 31 -0.73 12.63 4.33
CA SER A 31 -0.30 13.44 3.18
C SER A 31 1.12 14.02 3.29
N CYS A 32 2.06 13.31 3.91
CA CYS A 32 3.44 13.78 4.08
C CYS A 32 4.27 13.82 2.79
N LYS A 33 3.80 13.16 1.71
CA LYS A 33 4.46 13.04 0.40
C LYS A 33 5.85 12.40 0.39
N LEU A 34 6.29 11.78 1.49
CA LEU A 34 7.58 11.10 1.56
C LEU A 34 7.64 9.87 0.63
N CYS A 35 6.56 9.10 0.54
CA CYS A 35 6.47 7.95 -0.35
C CYS A 35 6.54 8.33 -1.84
N GLU A 36 5.99 9.48 -2.22
CA GLU A 36 6.10 10.06 -3.56
C GLU A 36 7.55 10.47 -3.85
N ALA A 37 8.21 11.13 -2.90
CA ALA A 37 9.58 11.61 -3.05
C ALA A 37 10.62 10.48 -3.16
N ILE A 38 10.45 9.38 -2.40
CA ILE A 38 11.41 8.27 -2.39
C ILE A 38 11.19 7.27 -3.54
N CYS A 39 10.04 7.29 -4.21
CA CYS A 39 9.71 6.31 -5.24
C CYS A 39 10.71 6.41 -6.41
N PRO A 40 11.58 5.39 -6.62
CA PRO A 40 12.64 5.48 -7.63
C PRO A 40 12.09 5.54 -9.07
N ALA A 41 10.92 4.94 -9.29
CA ALA A 41 10.24 4.93 -10.58
C ALA A 41 9.20 6.05 -10.74
N GLN A 42 9.03 6.91 -9.73
CA GLN A 42 8.03 7.99 -9.70
C GLN A 42 6.61 7.49 -10.06
N ALA A 43 6.24 6.32 -9.54
CA ALA A 43 4.96 5.66 -9.82
C ALA A 43 3.79 6.23 -8.99
N ILE A 44 4.09 7.00 -7.94
CA ILE A 44 3.10 7.49 -6.97
C ILE A 44 2.79 8.96 -7.27
N THR A 45 1.52 9.34 -7.25
CA THR A 45 1.07 10.74 -7.37
C THR A 45 0.17 11.10 -6.20
N ILE A 46 0.50 12.16 -5.47
CA ILE A 46 -0.24 12.56 -4.27
C ILE A 46 -0.68 14.02 -4.33
N GLU A 47 -1.99 14.22 -4.18
CA GLU A 47 -2.59 15.54 -3.98
C GLU A 47 -3.25 15.59 -2.60
N SER A 48 -3.15 16.75 -1.95
CA SER A 48 -3.58 16.92 -0.57
C SER A 48 -4.33 18.22 -0.38
N GLU A 49 -5.48 18.15 0.27
CA GLU A 49 -6.28 19.31 0.67
C GLU A 49 -6.57 19.26 2.17
N PRO A 50 -6.74 20.41 2.83
CA PRO A 50 -7.23 20.45 4.19
C PRO A 50 -8.70 20.02 4.22
N ARG A 51 -9.02 19.05 5.07
CA ARG A 51 -10.41 18.66 5.32
C ARG A 51 -11.06 19.62 6.32
N GLU A 52 -12.40 19.60 6.40
CA GLU A 52 -13.19 20.46 7.30
C GLU A 52 -12.80 20.33 8.79
N ASP A 53 -12.25 19.18 9.19
CA ASP A 53 -11.73 18.90 10.53
C ASP A 53 -10.34 19.51 10.80
N GLY A 54 -9.75 20.20 9.81
CA GLY A 54 -8.41 20.77 9.87
C GLY A 54 -7.29 19.75 9.66
N ALA A 55 -7.61 18.46 9.50
CA ALA A 55 -6.62 17.43 9.21
C ALA A 55 -6.21 17.48 7.73
N ARG A 56 -4.91 17.29 7.46
CA ARG A 56 -4.39 17.17 6.09
C ARG A 56 -4.60 15.74 5.62
N ARG A 57 -5.44 15.56 4.59
CA ARG A 57 -5.74 14.25 3.99
C ARG A 57 -5.48 14.27 2.49
N THR A 58 -5.36 13.09 1.91
CA THR A 58 -5.10 12.95 0.47
C THR A 58 -6.43 12.99 -0.26
N THR A 59 -6.56 13.90 -1.22
CA THR A 59 -7.68 13.89 -2.17
C THR A 59 -7.42 12.86 -3.25
N ARG A 60 -6.16 12.80 -3.70
CA ARG A 60 -5.69 11.86 -4.70
C ARG A 60 -4.46 11.12 -4.18
N TYR A 61 -4.47 9.81 -4.33
CA TYR A 61 -3.33 8.95 -4.03
C TYR A 61 -3.36 7.83 -5.06
N ASP A 62 -2.62 8.02 -6.13
CA ASP A 62 -2.61 7.08 -7.25
C ASP A 62 -1.26 6.38 -7.33
N ILE A 63 -1.27 5.09 -7.67
CA ILE A 63 -0.07 4.30 -7.96
C ILE A 63 -0.24 3.63 -9.31
N ASP A 64 0.70 3.92 -10.21
CA ASP A 64 0.84 3.21 -11.47
C ASP A 64 1.62 1.90 -11.25
N MET A 65 0.89 0.78 -11.18
CA MET A 65 1.48 -0.54 -10.91
C MET A 65 2.35 -1.04 -12.07
N THR A 66 2.27 -0.40 -13.25
CA THR A 66 3.12 -0.72 -14.40
C THR A 66 4.49 -0.06 -14.32
N LYS A 67 4.58 1.07 -13.61
CA LYS A 67 5.85 1.74 -13.29
C LYS A 67 6.46 1.23 -11.98
N CYS A 68 5.61 0.81 -11.05
CA CYS A 68 6.07 0.32 -9.76
C CYS A 68 7.00 -0.90 -9.92
N ILE A 69 8.16 -0.84 -9.28
CA ILE A 69 9.17 -1.91 -9.30
C ILE A 69 9.16 -2.78 -8.03
N TYR A 70 8.17 -2.62 -7.15
CA TYR A 70 7.98 -3.40 -5.92
C TYR A 70 9.23 -3.46 -5.02
N CYS A 71 9.89 -2.31 -4.89
CA CYS A 71 11.12 -2.19 -4.11
C CYS A 71 10.90 -2.08 -2.59
N GLY A 72 9.70 -1.76 -2.12
CA GLY A 72 9.39 -1.58 -0.70
C GLY A 72 9.82 -0.26 -0.06
N MET A 73 10.47 0.65 -0.79
CA MET A 73 10.91 1.93 -0.23
C MET A 73 9.74 2.79 0.29
N CYS A 74 8.57 2.71 -0.34
CA CYS A 74 7.37 3.44 0.11
C CYS A 74 6.88 2.96 1.48
N GLN A 75 7.02 1.68 1.78
CA GLN A 75 6.63 1.09 3.06
C GLN A 75 7.59 1.52 4.18
N GLU A 76 8.90 1.54 3.91
CA GLU A 76 9.90 1.95 4.90
C GLU A 76 9.93 3.45 5.14
N ALA A 77 9.68 4.25 4.10
CA ALA A 77 9.68 5.71 4.20
C ALA A 77 8.41 6.27 4.87
N CYS A 78 7.36 5.47 5.05
CA CYS A 78 6.11 5.97 5.61
C CYS A 78 6.21 6.12 7.14
N PRO A 79 6.10 7.34 7.70
CA PRO A 79 6.29 7.55 9.14
C PRO A 79 5.13 7.01 10.01
N VAL A 80 4.04 6.57 9.39
CA VAL A 80 2.79 6.17 10.06
C VAL A 80 2.27 4.80 9.59
N ASP A 81 3.10 4.05 8.83
CA ASP A 81 2.75 2.78 8.21
C ASP A 81 1.43 2.83 7.41
N ALA A 82 1.21 3.91 6.65
CA ALA A 82 -0.01 4.10 5.88
C ALA A 82 -0.04 3.26 4.60
N ILE A 83 1.04 3.28 3.83
CA ILE A 83 1.20 2.46 2.62
C ILE A 83 2.08 1.26 2.96
N VAL A 84 1.64 0.08 2.58
CA VAL A 84 2.38 -1.16 2.78
C VAL A 84 2.32 -2.02 1.53
N GLU A 85 3.31 -2.88 1.35
CA GLU A 85 3.27 -3.94 0.35
C GLU A 85 2.67 -5.19 1.01
N GLY A 86 1.49 -5.57 0.54
CA GLY A 86 0.74 -6.70 1.05
C GLY A 86 1.25 -8.04 0.56
N PRO A 87 0.67 -9.15 1.07
CA PRO A 87 1.06 -10.50 0.69
C PRO A 87 0.50 -10.95 -0.66
N ASN A 88 -0.43 -10.19 -1.26
CA ASN A 88 -1.08 -10.61 -2.50
C ASN A 88 -0.14 -10.46 -3.69
N PHE A 89 -0.07 -11.47 -4.54
CA PHE A 89 0.72 -11.47 -5.77
C PHE A 89 -0.07 -11.95 -7.00
N GLU A 90 -1.29 -12.47 -6.79
CA GLU A 90 -2.14 -13.00 -7.85
C GLU A 90 -3.22 -11.96 -8.21
N TYR A 91 -2.81 -10.89 -8.90
CA TYR A 91 -3.70 -9.81 -9.33
C TYR A 91 -3.47 -9.42 -10.80
N ALA A 92 -3.11 -10.40 -11.63
CA ALA A 92 -3.03 -10.18 -13.08
C ALA A 92 -4.38 -9.70 -13.63
N THR A 93 -4.34 -8.67 -14.46
CA THR A 93 -5.52 -8.00 -15.05
C THR A 93 -5.55 -8.22 -16.56
N GLU A 94 -6.72 -8.03 -17.16
CA GLU A 94 -6.88 -8.15 -18.62
C GLU A 94 -6.59 -6.83 -19.35
N THR A 95 -6.75 -5.71 -18.64
CA THR A 95 -6.55 -4.36 -19.18
C THR A 95 -5.45 -3.61 -18.45
N HIS A 96 -4.88 -2.60 -19.13
CA HIS A 96 -3.82 -1.75 -18.58
C HIS A 96 -4.37 -0.77 -17.54
N GLU A 97 -5.59 -0.29 -17.76
CA GLU A 97 -6.30 0.66 -16.90
C GLU A 97 -6.53 0.10 -15.51
N GLU A 98 -6.77 -1.21 -15.40
CA GLU A 98 -6.91 -1.88 -14.12
C GLU A 98 -5.63 -1.82 -13.27
N LEU A 99 -4.44 -1.62 -13.87
CA LEU A 99 -3.16 -1.48 -13.16
C LEU A 99 -2.85 -0.03 -12.74
N MET A 100 -3.72 0.93 -13.07
CA MET A 100 -3.63 2.29 -12.56
C MET A 100 -4.50 2.42 -11.31
N TYR A 101 -3.90 2.19 -10.15
CA TYR A 101 -4.64 2.14 -8.89
C TYR A 101 -4.90 3.55 -8.35
N ASN A 102 -6.14 3.81 -7.97
CA ASN A 102 -6.53 5.01 -7.25
C ASN A 102 -6.54 4.77 -5.73
N LYS A 103 -6.79 5.85 -4.97
CA LYS A 103 -6.85 5.81 -3.50
C LYS A 103 -7.87 4.78 -2.99
N GLU A 104 -9.04 4.73 -3.63
CA GLU A 104 -10.14 3.84 -3.24
C GLU A 104 -9.77 2.37 -3.38
N LYS A 105 -9.14 2.01 -4.51
CA LYS A 105 -8.64 0.66 -4.77
C LYS A 105 -7.59 0.25 -3.75
N LEU A 106 -6.66 1.14 -3.42
CA LEU A 106 -5.62 0.88 -2.41
C LEU A 106 -6.21 0.71 -1.01
N LEU A 107 -7.22 1.51 -0.64
CA LEU A 107 -7.94 1.36 0.63
C LEU A 107 -8.73 0.05 0.67
N ALA A 108 -9.41 -0.31 -0.42
CA ALA A 108 -10.14 -1.58 -0.53
C ALA A 108 -9.20 -2.79 -0.39
N ASN A 109 -7.98 -2.69 -0.96
CA ASN A 109 -6.94 -3.69 -0.77
C ASN A 109 -6.49 -3.78 0.69
N GLY A 110 -6.34 -2.63 1.37
CA GLY A 110 -6.07 -2.58 2.81
C GLY A 110 -7.17 -3.23 3.62
N ASP A 111 -8.42 -2.85 3.39
CA ASP A 111 -9.58 -3.40 4.12
C ASP A 111 -9.69 -4.93 3.92
N LYS A 112 -9.38 -5.43 2.71
CA LYS A 112 -9.37 -6.88 2.40
C LYS A 112 -8.24 -7.63 3.09
N TRP A 113 -7.04 -7.07 3.14
CA TRP A 113 -5.81 -7.77 3.57
C TRP A 113 -5.29 -7.36 4.95
N GLU A 114 -5.94 -6.42 5.65
CA GLU A 114 -5.50 -5.88 6.94
C GLU A 114 -5.17 -6.96 7.99
N PRO A 115 -5.94 -8.05 8.17
CA PRO A 115 -5.59 -9.07 9.16
C PRO A 115 -4.25 -9.76 8.88
N GLU A 116 -3.93 -9.99 7.60
CA GLU A 116 -2.68 -10.64 7.19
C GLU A 116 -1.51 -9.65 7.21
N ILE A 117 -1.73 -8.45 6.70
CA ILE A 117 -0.78 -7.34 6.75
C ILE A 117 -0.36 -7.06 8.19
N ALA A 118 -1.31 -6.91 9.11
CA ALA A 118 -1.04 -6.65 10.52
C ALA A 118 -0.24 -7.80 11.16
N ARG A 119 -0.51 -9.05 10.80
CA ARG A 119 0.25 -10.22 11.26
C ARG A 119 1.70 -10.17 10.77
N ASN A 120 1.90 -9.88 9.49
CA ASN A 120 3.23 -9.80 8.89
C ASN A 120 4.07 -8.66 9.48
N LEU A 121 3.48 -7.49 9.64
CA LEU A 121 4.14 -6.35 10.29
C LEU A 121 4.48 -6.66 11.75
N LYS A 122 3.59 -7.32 12.48
CA LYS A 122 3.89 -7.79 13.85
C LYS A 122 5.01 -8.83 13.87
N ALA A 123 5.16 -9.66 12.85
CA ALA A 123 6.29 -10.60 12.78
C ALA A 123 7.61 -9.89 12.47
N ASP A 124 7.57 -8.81 11.69
CA ASP A 124 8.76 -8.11 11.18
C ASP A 124 9.22 -6.90 12.03
N HIS A 125 8.38 -6.39 12.93
CA HIS A 125 8.60 -5.11 13.64
C HIS A 125 9.95 -4.94 14.36
N LEU A 126 10.61 -6.02 14.78
CA LEU A 126 11.92 -5.95 15.45
C LEU A 126 13.09 -5.63 14.52
N TYR A 127 12.88 -5.72 13.21
CA TYR A 127 13.92 -5.58 12.19
C TYR A 127 13.74 -4.31 11.34
N ARG A 128 12.85 -3.42 11.75
CA ARG A 128 12.56 -2.13 11.12
C ARG A 128 13.03 -0.97 11.99
#